data_AF-A0A7S2U6J5-F1
#
_entry.id   AF-A0A7S2U6J5-F1
#
_cell.length_a   1.000
_cell.length_b   1.000
_cell.length_c   1.000
_cell.angle_alpha   90.00
_cell.angle_beta   90.00
_cell.angle_gamma   90.00
#
_symmetry.space_group_name_H-M   'P 1'
#
loop_
_entity.id
_entity.type
_entity.pdbx_description
1 polymer ?
#
loop_
_entity_poly.entity_id
_entity_poly.type
_entity_poly.pdbx_seq_one_letter_code
_entity_poly.pdbx_strand_id
1 'polypeptide(L)'
;MSEPTEKAGLQLASSSSHESKGPSSSSPESRGIGGGYSGDISVAGSHGSDIAEHLELEVVRQPPACFFENEVVDVSLKLNDLSGDYVAHNGTPGGGAIEFILELHGHESVGAVPEPLDSSVATLTATPKSMRLRIPGRNKETGRMEELPATHVRCEVAVHASRKKAPACYSIKIMPRNPAKYRVVPIFTETMKVVQYKIFIPPSMEWETIWYKDEGGRDKAIQVLAELQGRDGTLVTGRRVPIQLTLVYETDHRAPLKVLKQDILRSLGAPRQCIDQATGQTVVRFRVDDVSKNHQGQNFVLEVAPADGLDERFPDIGPGYTPPVNIRSKRNKRHRSSGTPKPTTPSATAEFQPNPGPPELYPRSVGNKSHSQHQEGLRGVSDVGKLREAMKGVISWTEEVVNGLHPLQWQHIGYAQFPDGSADYSRPNYSMSNPNACISKILSMYSETTRDQLQDLLSAVENTQKQGQTQEVNPGGGSARYAPMMPSVGAGDNPADAPPAATTRHPEPYGYDMHQPVPPQHMPYTNAPTHLSEPYPGRRPPPQAAY
;
A
#
# COMPACT_ATOMS: atom_id res chain seq x y z
N MET A 1 -39.75 -68.16 11.83
CA MET A 1 -40.60 -67.01 11.49
C MET A 1 -39.86 -66.19 10.45
N SER A 2 -40.32 -66.35 9.21
CA SER A 2 -40.32 -65.44 8.06
C SER A 2 -39.20 -64.40 7.87
N GLU A 3 -38.37 -64.66 6.85
CA GLU A 3 -37.77 -63.71 5.87
C GLU A 3 -38.79 -62.71 5.26
N PRO A 4 -38.41 -61.71 4.41
CA PRO A 4 -37.17 -61.54 3.60
C PRO A 4 -36.51 -60.14 3.69
N THR A 5 -35.23 -59.89 3.37
CA THR A 5 -34.45 -59.98 2.11
C THR A 5 -34.90 -59.01 1.00
N GLU A 6 -34.17 -57.90 0.82
CA GLU A 6 -34.18 -57.16 -0.44
C GLU A 6 -32.76 -56.73 -0.87
N LYS A 7 -32.40 -57.17 -2.08
CA LYS A 7 -31.22 -56.84 -2.85
C LYS A 7 -31.55 -55.67 -3.79
N ALA A 8 -30.64 -54.72 -3.94
CA ALA A 8 -30.51 -53.89 -5.13
C ALA A 8 -29.00 -53.79 -5.43
N GLY A 9 -28.48 -54.03 -6.64
CA GLY A 9 -29.10 -54.04 -7.95
C GLY A 9 -28.30 -53.10 -8.85
N LEU A 10 -27.12 -53.55 -9.30
CA LEU A 10 -26.31 -52.92 -10.35
C LEU A 10 -27.13 -52.80 -11.64
N GLN A 11 -27.19 -51.60 -12.23
CA GLN A 11 -27.42 -51.45 -13.67
C GLN A 11 -26.46 -50.41 -14.25
N LEU A 12 -25.54 -50.93 -15.07
CA LEU A 12 -24.80 -50.23 -16.10
C LEU A 12 -25.76 -49.88 -17.23
N ALA A 13 -25.82 -48.61 -17.63
CA ALA A 13 -26.45 -48.20 -18.88
C ALA A 13 -25.40 -47.50 -19.75
N SER A 14 -24.94 -48.25 -20.75
CA SER A 14 -24.27 -47.80 -21.95
C SER A 14 -25.30 -47.24 -22.95
N SER A 15 -25.02 -46.07 -23.52
CA SER A 15 -25.65 -45.56 -24.75
C SER A 15 -24.66 -44.59 -25.38
N SER A 16 -23.89 -45.05 -26.37
CA SER A 16 -24.20 -45.07 -27.81
C SER A 16 -24.26 -43.68 -28.44
N SER A 17 -23.11 -43.33 -29.00
CA SER A 17 -22.87 -42.52 -30.19
C SER A 17 -24.09 -42.21 -31.07
N HIS A 18 -24.32 -40.93 -31.32
CA HIS A 18 -25.02 -40.46 -32.51
C HIS A 18 -24.17 -39.37 -33.20
N GLU A 19 -23.58 -39.75 -34.32
CA GLU A 19 -23.17 -38.85 -35.40
C GLU A 19 -24.39 -38.07 -35.90
N SER A 20 -24.28 -36.75 -35.99
CA SER A 20 -25.11 -35.96 -36.88
C SER A 20 -24.30 -34.89 -37.61
N LYS A 21 -24.38 -35.02 -38.93
CA LYS A 21 -23.86 -34.19 -40.01
C LYS A 21 -24.14 -32.71 -39.80
N GLY A 22 -23.16 -31.88 -40.15
CA GLY A 22 -23.31 -30.42 -40.20
C GLY A 22 -24.25 -29.93 -41.30
N PRO A 23 -24.49 -28.61 -41.33
CA PRO A 23 -24.46 -27.91 -42.61
C PRO A 23 -23.74 -26.56 -42.59
N SER A 24 -22.93 -26.38 -43.63
CA SER A 24 -22.78 -25.19 -44.47
C SER A 24 -22.75 -23.79 -43.85
N SER A 25 -21.57 -23.19 -43.99
CA SER A 25 -21.30 -21.81 -44.40
C SER A 25 -22.47 -21.05 -45.06
N SER A 26 -22.80 -19.89 -44.51
CA SER A 26 -23.28 -18.75 -45.31
C SER A 26 -22.82 -17.44 -44.66
N SER A 27 -21.94 -16.75 -45.37
CA SER A 27 -21.64 -15.34 -45.17
C SER A 27 -22.87 -14.49 -45.52
N PRO A 28 -23.14 -13.38 -44.81
CA PRO A 28 -23.95 -12.32 -45.37
C PRO A 28 -23.07 -11.23 -45.95
N GLU A 29 -23.42 -10.91 -47.19
CA GLU A 29 -22.89 -9.87 -48.03
C GLU A 29 -22.97 -8.47 -47.40
N SER A 30 -21.92 -7.72 -47.69
CA SER A 30 -21.87 -6.28 -47.78
C SER A 30 -23.06 -5.70 -48.57
N ARG A 31 -23.85 -4.84 -47.93
CA ARG A 31 -24.67 -3.83 -48.61
C ARG A 31 -24.31 -2.45 -48.12
N GLY A 32 -23.60 -1.72 -48.97
CA GLY A 32 -23.46 -0.29 -48.88
C GLY A 32 -24.80 0.39 -49.16
N ILE A 33 -25.15 1.35 -48.33
CA ILE A 33 -26.08 2.43 -48.69
C ILE A 33 -25.38 3.72 -48.28
N GLY A 34 -25.01 4.49 -49.30
CA GLY A 34 -24.58 5.87 -49.17
C GLY A 34 -25.75 6.76 -48.78
N GLY A 35 -25.49 7.72 -47.91
CA GLY A 35 -26.40 8.78 -47.53
C GLY A 35 -25.57 9.94 -47.02
N GLY A 36 -25.16 10.82 -47.93
CA GLY A 36 -24.46 12.05 -47.60
C GLY A 36 -25.37 13.03 -46.86
N TYR A 37 -24.87 13.58 -45.76
CA TYR A 37 -25.31 14.86 -45.22
C TYR A 37 -24.06 15.66 -44.86
N SER A 38 -23.72 16.58 -45.76
CA SER A 38 -22.79 17.68 -45.54
C SER A 38 -23.53 18.73 -44.71
N GLY A 39 -23.12 18.88 -43.46
CA GLY A 39 -23.59 19.93 -42.56
C GLY A 39 -22.39 20.62 -41.95
N ASP A 40 -21.92 21.67 -42.64
CA ASP A 40 -20.89 22.59 -42.14
C ASP A 40 -21.40 23.28 -40.86
N ILE A 41 -20.78 22.97 -39.73
CA ILE A 41 -20.85 23.79 -38.52
C ILE A 41 -19.42 24.27 -38.25
N SER A 42 -19.13 25.46 -38.77
CA SER A 42 -17.99 26.27 -38.39
C SER A 42 -18.16 26.77 -36.97
N VAL A 43 -17.55 26.10 -35.99
CA VAL A 43 -17.34 26.62 -34.64
C VAL A 43 -15.99 27.32 -34.61
N ALA A 44 -16.02 28.65 -34.48
CA ALA A 44 -14.83 29.46 -34.26
C ALA A 44 -14.19 29.08 -32.90
N GLY A 45 -13.02 28.44 -32.97
CA GLY A 45 -12.25 28.02 -31.80
C GLY A 45 -11.54 29.21 -31.16
N SER A 46 -11.96 29.58 -29.95
CA SER A 46 -11.07 30.26 -29.01
C SER A 46 -10.07 29.23 -28.47
N HIS A 47 -8.79 29.38 -28.81
CA HIS A 47 -7.69 28.67 -28.17
C HIS A 47 -7.57 29.12 -26.71
N GLY A 48 -8.48 28.65 -25.86
CA GLY A 48 -8.22 28.56 -24.42
C GLY A 48 -7.18 27.48 -24.24
N SER A 49 -6.03 27.85 -23.67
CA SER A 49 -4.97 26.92 -23.32
C SER A 49 -5.56 25.73 -22.56
N ASP A 50 -5.39 24.53 -23.12
CA ASP A 50 -5.64 23.23 -22.48
C ASP A 50 -4.75 23.10 -21.23
N ILE A 51 -5.10 23.84 -20.18
CA ILE A 51 -4.65 23.52 -18.83
C ILE A 51 -5.45 22.28 -18.47
N ALA A 52 -4.97 21.13 -18.93
CA ALA A 52 -5.57 19.85 -18.66
C ALA A 52 -5.37 19.55 -17.16
N GLU A 53 -6.27 20.08 -16.35
CA GLU A 53 -6.35 19.93 -14.90
C GLU A 53 -6.08 18.47 -14.51
N HIS A 54 -5.07 18.27 -13.66
CA HIS A 54 -4.68 16.94 -13.18
C HIS A 54 -5.41 16.64 -11.88
N LEU A 55 -6.61 16.09 -12.03
CA LEU A 55 -7.38 15.50 -10.93
C LEU A 55 -6.94 14.04 -10.75
N GLU A 56 -6.57 13.68 -9.52
CA GLU A 56 -6.17 12.33 -9.15
C GLU A 56 -7.27 11.66 -8.32
N LEU A 57 -7.72 10.50 -8.77
CA LEU A 57 -8.68 9.68 -8.02
C LEU A 57 -7.91 8.68 -7.14
N GLU A 58 -8.27 8.61 -5.87
CA GLU A 58 -7.65 7.72 -4.88
C GLU A 58 -8.71 6.77 -4.27
N VAL A 59 -8.39 5.47 -4.16
CA VAL A 59 -9.15 4.53 -3.34
C VAL A 59 -8.67 4.62 -1.89
N VAL A 60 -9.46 5.27 -1.03
CA VAL A 60 -9.14 5.45 0.38
C VAL A 60 -9.41 4.17 1.19
N ARG A 61 -10.50 3.46 0.87
CA ARG A 61 -10.88 2.19 1.50
C ARG A 61 -11.02 1.10 0.45
N GLN A 62 -10.22 0.06 0.61
CA GLN A 62 -10.25 -1.11 -0.27
C GLN A 62 -11.37 -2.06 0.13
N PRO A 63 -11.96 -2.79 -0.83
CA PRO A 63 -12.82 -3.94 -0.54
C PRO A 63 -11.99 -5.03 0.17
N PRO A 64 -12.64 -5.95 0.91
CA PRO A 64 -11.92 -7.05 1.55
C PRO A 64 -11.27 -7.96 0.49
N ALA A 65 -10.07 -8.45 0.78
CA ALA A 65 -9.34 -9.36 -0.11
C ALA A 65 -10.11 -10.67 -0.40
N CYS A 66 -10.99 -11.08 0.52
CA CYS A 66 -11.88 -12.23 0.35
C CYS A 66 -13.32 -11.86 0.76
N PHE A 67 -14.29 -12.21 -0.08
CA PHE A 67 -15.71 -11.94 0.15
C PHE A 67 -16.59 -13.12 -0.25
N PHE A 68 -17.76 -13.24 0.37
CA PHE A 68 -18.78 -14.20 -0.01
C PHE A 68 -19.56 -13.69 -1.23
N GLU A 69 -20.16 -14.61 -1.97
CA GLU A 69 -21.06 -14.24 -3.06
C GLU A 69 -22.23 -13.37 -2.56
N ASN A 70 -22.47 -12.23 -3.20
CA ASN A 70 -23.47 -11.22 -2.80
C ASN A 70 -23.19 -10.58 -1.43
N GLU A 71 -21.95 -10.62 -0.95
CA GLU A 71 -21.53 -9.80 0.18
C GLU A 71 -21.46 -8.33 -0.26
N VAL A 72 -21.99 -7.44 0.58
CA VAL A 72 -21.87 -6.01 0.37
C VAL A 72 -20.47 -5.56 0.80
N VAL A 73 -19.69 -5.06 -0.15
CA VAL A 73 -18.37 -4.50 0.07
C VAL A 73 -18.42 -2.97 0.02
N ASP A 74 -17.71 -2.32 0.95
CA ASP A 74 -17.60 -0.86 0.98
C ASP A 74 -16.33 -0.42 0.23
N VAL A 75 -16.46 0.57 -0.65
CA VAL A 75 -15.34 1.25 -1.31
C VAL A 75 -15.44 2.75 -1.00
N SER A 76 -14.33 3.35 -0.57
CA SER A 76 -14.28 4.81 -0.33
C SER A 76 -13.33 5.46 -1.32
N LEU A 77 -13.78 6.53 -1.96
CA LEU A 77 -13.00 7.26 -2.95
C LEU A 77 -12.78 8.71 -2.50
N LYS A 78 -11.63 9.25 -2.89
CA LYS A 78 -11.30 10.67 -2.74
C LYS A 78 -10.78 11.20 -4.06
N LEU A 79 -11.17 12.42 -4.40
CA LEU A 79 -10.65 13.14 -5.55
C LEU A 79 -9.69 14.20 -5.02
N ASN A 80 -8.44 14.15 -5.46
CA ASN A 80 -7.39 15.09 -5.11
C ASN A 80 -7.13 16.00 -6.32
N ASP A 81 -6.93 17.29 -6.08
CA ASP A 81 -6.47 18.23 -7.11
C ASP A 81 -4.96 18.41 -6.94
N LEU A 82 -4.19 17.92 -7.92
CA LEU A 82 -2.72 18.01 -7.91
C LEU A 82 -2.23 19.35 -8.47
N SER A 83 -3.06 20.05 -9.22
CA SER A 83 -2.67 21.32 -9.83
C SER A 83 -2.65 22.47 -8.82
N GLY A 84 -3.55 22.44 -7.83
CA GLY A 84 -3.74 23.54 -6.87
C GLY A 84 -4.28 24.83 -7.50
N ASP A 85 -4.48 24.82 -8.82
CA ASP A 85 -4.81 25.96 -9.67
C ASP A 85 -6.23 25.83 -10.24
N TYR A 86 -7.04 24.88 -9.77
CA TYR A 86 -8.44 24.76 -10.17
C TYR A 86 -9.22 26.01 -9.74
N VAL A 87 -9.28 26.99 -10.64
CA VAL A 87 -10.14 28.15 -10.55
C VAL A 87 -11.41 27.78 -11.30
N ALA A 88 -12.52 27.59 -10.57
CA ALA A 88 -13.80 27.23 -11.16
C ALA A 88 -14.16 28.18 -12.32
N HIS A 89 -13.93 27.72 -13.56
CA HIS A 89 -14.33 28.43 -14.76
C HIS A 89 -15.85 28.60 -14.70
N ASN A 90 -16.32 29.85 -14.74
CA ASN A 90 -17.74 30.29 -14.77
C ASN A 90 -18.38 30.73 -13.45
N GLY A 91 -17.61 31.03 -12.40
CA GLY A 91 -18.13 31.81 -11.26
C GLY A 91 -19.31 31.17 -10.53
N THR A 92 -19.59 29.89 -10.78
CA THR A 92 -20.60 29.12 -10.06
C THR A 92 -19.97 28.81 -8.69
N PRO A 93 -20.46 29.41 -7.59
CA PRO A 93 -19.91 29.19 -6.27
C PRO A 93 -20.38 27.81 -5.81
N GLY A 94 -19.63 26.79 -6.18
CA GLY A 94 -19.92 25.40 -5.86
C GLY A 94 -19.10 24.53 -6.78
N GLY A 95 -18.01 23.96 -6.23
CA GLY A 95 -17.11 23.07 -6.96
C GLY A 95 -17.92 22.05 -7.76
N GLY A 96 -17.58 21.91 -9.04
CA GLY A 96 -18.22 20.94 -9.91
C GLY A 96 -18.18 19.55 -9.28
N ALA A 97 -19.15 18.70 -9.61
CA ALA A 97 -19.10 17.30 -9.23
C ALA A 97 -18.82 16.43 -10.46
N ILE A 98 -17.94 15.45 -10.31
CA ILE A 98 -17.67 14.44 -11.32
C ILE A 98 -18.44 13.19 -10.95
N GLU A 99 -19.18 12.67 -11.93
CA GLU A 99 -19.89 11.41 -11.79
C GLU A 99 -18.98 10.25 -12.23
N PHE A 100 -18.85 9.22 -11.39
CA PHE A 100 -18.02 8.04 -11.63
C PHE A 100 -18.89 6.79 -11.84
N ILE A 101 -18.42 5.93 -12.74
CA ILE A 101 -18.95 4.59 -13.01
C ILE A 101 -17.99 3.56 -12.43
N LEU A 102 -18.55 2.48 -11.89
CA LEU A 102 -17.82 1.34 -11.38
C LEU A 102 -18.08 0.15 -12.30
N GLU A 103 -17.02 -0.51 -12.76
CA GLU A 103 -17.07 -1.71 -13.60
C GLU A 103 -16.32 -2.85 -12.92
N LEU A 104 -16.88 -4.06 -12.95
CA LEU A 104 -16.23 -5.25 -12.40
C LEU A 104 -15.32 -5.87 -13.46
N HIS A 105 -14.07 -6.12 -13.09
CA HIS A 105 -13.08 -6.78 -13.92
C HIS A 105 -12.69 -8.13 -13.31
N GLY A 106 -12.49 -9.12 -14.18
CA GLY A 106 -12.12 -10.48 -13.80
C GLY A 106 -10.64 -10.71 -14.04
N HIS A 107 -10.05 -11.57 -13.20
CA HIS A 107 -8.66 -12.02 -13.33
C HIS A 107 -8.60 -13.54 -13.22
N GLU A 108 -7.82 -14.18 -14.09
CA GLU A 108 -7.54 -15.61 -13.99
C GLU A 108 -6.73 -15.95 -12.74
N SER A 109 -5.76 -15.09 -12.39
CA SER A 109 -4.92 -15.19 -11.20
C SER A 109 -4.59 -13.80 -10.64
N VAL A 110 -4.13 -13.76 -9.39
CA VAL A 110 -3.59 -12.53 -8.79
C VAL A 110 -2.43 -12.03 -9.66
N GLY A 111 -2.51 -10.79 -10.13
CA GLY A 111 -1.51 -10.17 -11.01
C GLY A 111 -1.73 -10.34 -12.52
N ALA A 112 -2.75 -11.10 -12.96
CA ALA A 112 -3.12 -11.16 -14.37
C ALA A 112 -3.72 -9.82 -14.85
N VAL A 113 -3.57 -9.52 -16.14
CA VAL A 113 -4.14 -8.32 -16.76
C VAL A 113 -5.67 -8.34 -16.59
N PRO A 114 -6.29 -7.27 -16.05
CA PRO A 114 -7.73 -7.22 -15.87
C PRO A 114 -8.44 -7.26 -17.22
N GLU A 115 -9.30 -8.26 -17.44
CA GLU A 115 -10.19 -8.29 -18.59
C GLU A 115 -11.61 -7.85 -18.17
N PRO A 116 -12.32 -7.09 -19.01
CA PRO A 116 -13.73 -6.79 -18.77
C PRO A 116 -14.52 -8.10 -18.66
N LEU A 117 -15.28 -8.25 -17.57
CA LEU A 117 -16.15 -9.40 -17.40
C LEU A 117 -17.40 -9.26 -18.26
N ASP A 118 -17.77 -10.35 -18.92
CA ASP A 118 -19.13 -10.49 -19.43
C ASP A 118 -20.10 -10.47 -18.23
N SER A 119 -21.09 -9.58 -18.28
CA SER A 119 -22.17 -9.47 -17.29
C SER A 119 -22.90 -10.80 -17.01
N SER A 120 -22.81 -11.78 -17.92
CA SER A 120 -23.34 -13.13 -17.68
C SER A 120 -22.56 -13.96 -16.65
N VAL A 121 -21.34 -13.55 -16.30
CA VAL A 121 -20.45 -14.25 -15.35
C VAL A 121 -20.54 -13.66 -13.95
N ALA A 122 -20.49 -12.34 -13.84
CA ALA A 122 -20.64 -11.64 -12.57
C ALA A 122 -21.22 -10.24 -12.80
N THR A 123 -21.98 -9.75 -11.83
CA THR A 123 -22.57 -8.41 -11.85
C THR A 123 -22.17 -7.62 -10.61
N LEU A 124 -21.96 -6.33 -10.81
CA LEU A 124 -21.66 -5.37 -9.75
C LEU A 124 -22.85 -4.41 -9.63
N THR A 125 -23.49 -4.43 -8.47
CA THR A 125 -24.54 -3.48 -8.13
C THR A 125 -24.00 -2.47 -7.13
N ALA A 126 -23.87 -1.21 -7.56
CA ALA A 126 -23.45 -0.12 -6.68
C ALA A 126 -24.66 0.64 -6.13
N THR A 127 -24.60 1.00 -4.84
CA THR A 127 -25.56 1.89 -4.18
C THR A 127 -24.81 3.06 -3.53
N PRO A 128 -24.94 4.29 -4.06
CA PRO A 128 -25.69 4.66 -5.27
C PRO A 128 -25.10 4.08 -6.57
N LYS A 129 -25.94 3.92 -7.61
CA LYS A 129 -25.52 3.37 -8.93
C LYS A 129 -24.40 4.16 -9.62
N SER A 130 -24.34 5.45 -9.32
CA SER A 130 -23.31 6.38 -9.79
C SER A 130 -22.83 7.20 -8.61
N MET A 131 -21.52 7.37 -8.47
CA MET A 131 -20.94 8.18 -7.40
C MET A 131 -20.69 9.60 -7.91
N ARG A 132 -21.02 10.63 -7.12
CA ARG A 132 -20.65 12.01 -7.43
C ARG A 132 -19.61 12.51 -6.42
N LEU A 133 -18.39 12.73 -6.89
CA LEU A 133 -17.33 13.35 -6.09
C LEU A 133 -17.27 14.84 -6.40
N ARG A 134 -17.21 15.66 -5.36
CA ARG A 134 -16.96 17.10 -5.51
C ARG A 134 -15.49 17.31 -5.89
N ILE A 135 -15.23 18.27 -6.77
CA ILE A 135 -13.88 18.74 -7.07
C ILE A 135 -13.42 19.62 -5.90
N PRO A 136 -12.27 19.33 -5.27
CA PRO A 136 -11.71 20.17 -4.21
C PRO A 136 -11.57 21.61 -4.69
N GLY A 137 -12.14 22.55 -3.92
CA GLY A 137 -11.99 23.98 -4.19
C GLY A 137 -10.95 24.61 -3.27
N ARG A 138 -10.36 25.72 -3.71
CA ARG A 138 -9.59 26.57 -2.81
C ARG A 138 -10.55 27.42 -1.98
N ASN A 139 -10.45 27.34 -0.65
CA ASN A 139 -11.25 28.16 0.23
C ASN A 139 -10.86 29.64 0.02
N LYS A 140 -11.84 30.49 -0.33
CA LYS A 140 -11.60 31.90 -0.69
C LYS A 140 -11.04 32.73 0.46
N GLU A 141 -11.37 32.39 1.71
CA GLU A 141 -10.96 33.15 2.89
C GLU A 141 -9.56 32.75 3.34
N THR A 142 -9.26 31.45 3.32
CA THR A 142 -8.00 30.93 3.88
C THR A 142 -6.92 30.68 2.82
N GLY A 143 -7.29 30.65 1.54
CA GLY A 143 -6.40 30.26 0.45
C GLY A 143 -5.91 28.81 0.54
N ARG A 144 -6.42 28.01 1.49
CA ARG A 144 -6.08 26.59 1.63
C ARG A 144 -7.00 25.74 0.77
N MET A 145 -6.47 24.62 0.28
CA MET A 145 -7.29 23.61 -0.38
C MET A 145 -8.28 23.02 0.61
N GLU A 146 -9.55 22.95 0.22
CA GLU A 146 -10.59 22.30 1.01
C GLU A 146 -10.34 20.79 0.99
N GLU A 147 -10.09 20.21 2.17
CA GLU A 147 -10.06 18.75 2.30
C GLU A 147 -11.49 18.21 2.25
N LEU A 148 -11.83 17.58 1.13
CA LEU A 148 -13.12 16.90 0.99
C LEU A 148 -13.10 15.53 1.68
N PRO A 149 -14.18 15.16 2.39
CA PRO A 149 -14.30 13.82 2.96
C PRO A 149 -14.36 12.76 1.85
N ALA A 150 -13.89 11.56 2.16
CA ALA A 150 -14.03 10.43 1.26
C ALA A 150 -15.52 10.11 1.04
N THR A 151 -15.89 9.75 -0.19
CA THR A 151 -17.26 9.32 -0.51
C THR A 151 -17.31 7.81 -0.52
N HIS A 152 -18.27 7.26 0.23
CA HIS A 152 -18.47 5.82 0.39
C HIS A 152 -19.49 5.31 -0.64
N VAL A 153 -19.18 4.20 -1.30
CA VAL A 153 -20.12 3.44 -2.13
C VAL A 153 -20.17 2.00 -1.65
N ARG A 154 -21.40 1.51 -1.50
CA ARG A 154 -21.67 0.11 -1.23
C ARG A 154 -21.80 -0.63 -2.55
N CYS A 155 -20.99 -1.66 -2.71
CA CYS A 155 -20.96 -2.52 -3.88
C CYS A 155 -21.45 -3.90 -3.48
N GLU A 156 -22.32 -4.51 -4.25
CA GLU A 156 -22.69 -5.90 -4.12
C GLU A 156 -22.21 -6.63 -5.37
N VAL A 157 -21.39 -7.66 -5.16
CA VAL A 157 -20.84 -8.48 -6.26
C VAL A 157 -21.58 -9.81 -6.27
N ALA A 158 -22.40 -10.01 -7.31
CA ALA A 158 -23.12 -11.25 -7.53
C ALA A 158 -22.38 -12.07 -8.60
N VAL A 159 -22.01 -13.31 -8.27
CA VAL A 159 -21.26 -14.19 -9.17
C VAL A 159 -22.19 -15.29 -9.66
N HIS A 160 -22.42 -15.35 -10.96
CA HIS A 160 -23.34 -16.32 -11.53
C HIS A 160 -22.61 -17.65 -11.73
N ALA A 161 -22.83 -18.59 -10.80
CA ALA A 161 -22.17 -19.91 -10.68
C ALA A 161 -22.28 -20.86 -11.90
N SER A 162 -22.83 -20.41 -13.03
CA SER A 162 -23.19 -21.23 -14.19
C SER A 162 -21.99 -21.71 -15.02
N ARG A 163 -20.77 -21.17 -14.84
CA ARG A 163 -19.61 -21.53 -15.69
C ARG A 163 -18.47 -22.11 -14.87
N LYS A 164 -17.97 -23.28 -15.29
CA LYS A 164 -16.72 -23.93 -14.83
C LYS A 164 -15.44 -23.09 -15.04
N LYS A 165 -15.57 -21.82 -15.44
CA LYS A 165 -14.50 -20.87 -15.76
C LYS A 165 -14.75 -19.48 -15.15
N ALA A 166 -15.47 -19.37 -14.02
CA ALA A 166 -15.56 -18.09 -13.33
C ALA A 166 -14.14 -17.67 -12.90
N PRO A 167 -13.74 -16.40 -13.09
CA PRO A 167 -12.43 -15.95 -12.63
C PRO A 167 -12.34 -16.12 -11.12
N ALA A 168 -11.16 -16.53 -10.65
CA ALA A 168 -10.90 -16.71 -9.24
C ALA A 168 -10.86 -15.37 -8.49
N CYS A 169 -10.61 -14.28 -9.22
CA CYS A 169 -10.28 -12.99 -8.67
C CYS A 169 -10.99 -11.86 -9.44
N TYR A 170 -11.34 -10.78 -8.74
CA TYR A 170 -12.06 -9.63 -9.27
C TYR A 170 -11.38 -8.34 -8.85
N SER A 171 -11.57 -7.25 -9.59
CA SER A 171 -11.26 -5.89 -9.16
C SER A 171 -12.37 -4.95 -9.62
N ILE A 172 -12.53 -3.81 -8.96
CA ILE A 172 -13.48 -2.78 -9.37
C ILE A 172 -12.68 -1.67 -10.04
N LYS A 173 -12.92 -1.47 -11.34
CA LYS A 173 -12.40 -0.34 -12.10
C LYS A 173 -13.32 0.85 -11.87
N ILE A 174 -12.75 1.98 -11.44
CA ILE A 174 -13.47 3.23 -11.27
C ILE A 174 -13.00 4.24 -12.32
N MET A 175 -13.95 4.83 -13.05
CA MET A 175 -13.64 5.82 -14.08
C MET A 175 -14.71 6.92 -14.17
N PRO A 176 -14.36 8.14 -14.63
CA PRO A 176 -15.34 9.19 -14.84
C PRO A 176 -16.35 8.79 -15.91
N ARG A 177 -17.64 9.10 -15.70
CA ARG A 177 -18.73 8.87 -16.67
C ARG A 177 -18.52 9.61 -17.99
N ASN A 178 -17.85 10.76 -17.95
CA ASN A 178 -17.51 11.54 -19.13
C ASN A 178 -15.99 11.83 -19.14
N PRO A 179 -15.16 10.88 -19.64
CA PRO A 179 -13.71 11.02 -19.65
C PRO A 179 -13.22 12.11 -20.61
N ALA A 180 -14.03 12.49 -21.62
CA ALA A 180 -13.69 13.59 -22.53
C ALA A 180 -13.74 14.96 -21.84
N LYS A 181 -14.57 15.10 -20.79
CA LYS A 181 -14.71 16.34 -20.02
C LYS A 181 -13.70 16.46 -18.89
N TYR A 182 -13.29 15.33 -18.30
CA TYR A 182 -12.42 15.31 -17.13
C TYR A 182 -11.25 14.36 -17.38
N ARG A 183 -10.01 14.89 -17.30
CA ARG A 183 -8.79 14.09 -17.45
C ARG A 183 -8.44 13.38 -16.14
N VAL A 184 -9.34 12.49 -15.69
CA VAL A 184 -9.13 11.62 -14.53
C VAL A 184 -8.73 10.24 -15.02
N VAL A 185 -7.56 9.74 -14.58
CA VAL A 185 -7.08 8.41 -14.93
C VAL A 185 -7.96 7.35 -14.23
N PRO A 186 -8.46 6.32 -14.93
CA PRO A 186 -9.15 5.21 -14.30
C PRO A 186 -8.24 4.49 -13.29
N ILE A 187 -8.80 4.11 -12.15
CA ILE A 187 -8.08 3.35 -11.12
C ILE A 187 -8.78 2.03 -10.84
N PHE A 188 -8.05 1.09 -10.24
CA PHE A 188 -8.58 -0.20 -9.83
C PHE A 188 -8.48 -0.34 -8.32
N THR A 189 -9.46 -1.00 -7.72
CA THR A 189 -9.29 -1.54 -6.36
C THR A 189 -8.25 -2.65 -6.37
N GLU A 190 -7.79 -3.03 -5.18
CA GLU A 190 -7.06 -4.29 -5.01
C GLU A 190 -7.92 -5.49 -5.46
N THR A 191 -7.22 -6.55 -5.81
CA THR A 191 -7.85 -7.80 -6.25
C THR A 191 -8.54 -8.48 -5.07
N MET A 192 -9.81 -8.85 -5.27
CA MET A 192 -10.64 -9.54 -4.30
C MET A 192 -11.02 -10.94 -4.80
N LYS A 193 -11.16 -11.89 -3.87
CA LYS A 193 -11.48 -13.29 -4.16
C LYS A 193 -12.84 -13.67 -3.61
N VAL A 194 -13.63 -14.37 -4.42
CA VAL A 194 -14.90 -14.94 -3.95
C VAL A 194 -14.58 -16.25 -3.24
N VAL A 195 -15.02 -16.38 -1.99
CA VAL A 195 -14.79 -17.55 -1.15
C VAL A 195 -16.12 -18.15 -0.70
N GLN A 196 -16.14 -19.47 -0.45
CA GLN A 196 -17.31 -20.16 0.10
C GLN A 196 -17.31 -20.10 1.63
N TYR A 197 -16.11 -20.07 2.22
CA TYR A 197 -15.91 -20.11 3.66
C TYR A 197 -14.92 -19.02 4.08
N LYS A 198 -15.03 -18.57 5.32
CA LYS A 198 -14.03 -17.67 5.94
C LYS A 198 -13.65 -18.22 7.31
N ILE A 199 -12.40 -17.98 7.69
CA ILE A 199 -12.00 -18.13 9.08
C ILE A 199 -12.55 -16.92 9.84
N PHE A 200 -13.42 -17.16 10.81
CA PHE A 200 -14.02 -16.15 11.65
C PHE A 200 -13.39 -16.20 13.05
N ILE A 201 -13.03 -15.03 13.58
CA ILE A 201 -12.57 -14.88 14.95
C ILE A 201 -13.69 -14.20 15.73
N PRO A 202 -14.53 -14.94 16.48
CA PRO A 202 -15.59 -14.33 17.27
C PRO A 202 -15.01 -13.30 18.25
N PRO A 203 -15.68 -12.15 18.45
CA PRO A 203 -15.27 -11.20 19.45
C PRO A 203 -15.35 -11.86 20.83
N SER A 204 -14.19 -12.14 21.41
CA SER A 204 -14.12 -12.63 22.79
C SER A 204 -14.53 -11.51 23.73
N MET A 205 -15.42 -11.81 24.68
CA MET A 205 -15.79 -10.86 25.74
C MET A 205 -14.58 -10.39 26.57
N GLU A 206 -13.48 -11.16 26.57
CA GLU A 206 -12.28 -10.90 27.36
C GLU A 206 -11.08 -10.40 26.52
N TRP A 207 -11.32 -9.84 25.33
CA TRP A 207 -10.22 -9.33 24.51
C TRP A 207 -9.51 -8.11 25.15
N GLU A 208 -8.27 -8.31 25.60
CA GLU A 208 -7.43 -7.23 26.11
C GLU A 208 -6.85 -6.40 24.94
N THR A 209 -7.29 -5.15 24.82
CA THR A 209 -6.77 -4.21 23.79
C THR A 209 -5.32 -3.80 24.04
N ILE A 210 -4.81 -3.97 25.27
CA ILE A 210 -3.42 -3.67 25.64
C ILE A 210 -2.84 -4.90 26.31
N TRP A 211 -1.75 -5.43 25.73
CA TRP A 211 -1.06 -6.59 26.28
C TRP A 211 0.39 -6.24 26.65
N TYR A 212 0.79 -6.58 27.87
CA TYR A 212 2.13 -6.29 28.39
C TYR A 212 3.00 -7.54 28.39
N LYS A 213 4.11 -7.51 27.65
CA LYS A 213 4.96 -8.70 27.46
C LYS A 213 5.67 -9.19 28.73
N ASP A 214 5.82 -8.34 29.74
CA ASP A 214 6.43 -8.64 31.03
C ASP A 214 5.45 -9.28 32.02
N GLU A 215 4.15 -9.09 31.82
CA GLU A 215 3.10 -9.56 32.73
C GLU A 215 2.68 -11.00 32.40
N GLY A 216 3.57 -12.00 32.49
CA GLY A 216 3.14 -13.38 32.24
C GLY A 216 4.17 -14.50 32.09
N GLY A 217 5.47 -14.21 32.27
CA GLY A 217 6.50 -15.23 32.05
C GLY A 217 6.53 -15.72 30.59
N ARG A 218 7.14 -16.88 30.31
CA ARG A 218 7.27 -17.46 28.96
C ARG A 218 5.96 -18.03 28.40
N ASP A 219 5.06 -18.43 29.29
CA ASP A 219 3.90 -19.26 28.95
C ASP A 219 2.59 -18.47 28.75
N LYS A 220 2.58 -17.17 29.09
CA LYS A 220 1.41 -16.33 28.80
C LYS A 220 1.31 -16.07 27.29
N ALA A 221 0.14 -16.42 26.76
CA ALA A 221 -0.24 -16.29 25.37
C ALA A 221 -1.48 -15.41 25.26
N ILE A 222 -1.64 -14.77 24.11
CA ILE A 222 -2.95 -14.34 23.65
C ILE A 222 -3.64 -15.58 23.05
N GLN A 223 -4.90 -15.78 23.40
CA GLN A 223 -5.69 -16.92 22.96
C GLN A 223 -6.95 -16.45 22.24
N VAL A 224 -7.19 -16.98 21.05
CA VAL A 224 -8.41 -16.72 20.28
C VAL A 224 -9.00 -18.03 19.78
N LEU A 225 -10.33 -18.08 19.68
CA LEU A 225 -11.03 -19.13 18.99
C LEU A 225 -11.08 -18.76 17.50
N ALA A 226 -10.72 -19.69 16.63
CA ALA A 226 -10.89 -19.55 15.19
C ALA A 226 -11.91 -20.57 14.71
N GLU A 227 -12.89 -20.13 13.95
CA GLU A 227 -14.02 -20.91 13.47
C GLU A 227 -14.04 -20.90 11.94
N LEU A 228 -14.27 -22.03 11.30
CA LEU A 228 -14.54 -22.05 9.86
C LEU A 228 -16.04 -21.83 9.65
N GLN A 229 -16.41 -20.70 9.07
CA GLN A 229 -17.81 -20.34 8.85
C GLN A 229 -18.15 -20.23 7.35
N GLY A 230 -19.37 -20.65 7.00
CA GLY A 230 -19.98 -20.38 5.70
C GLY A 230 -20.56 -18.97 5.60
N ARG A 231 -21.13 -18.64 4.44
CA ARG A 231 -21.74 -17.33 4.15
C ARG A 231 -22.84 -16.92 5.15
N ASP A 232 -23.61 -17.88 5.62
CA ASP A 232 -24.72 -17.70 6.55
C ASP A 232 -24.27 -17.70 8.03
N GLY A 233 -22.96 -17.72 8.29
CA GLY A 233 -22.39 -17.84 9.63
C GLY A 233 -22.50 -19.25 10.21
N THR A 234 -22.91 -20.25 9.42
CA THR A 234 -22.94 -21.64 9.89
C THR A 234 -21.52 -22.19 10.07
N LEU A 235 -21.33 -22.92 11.15
CA LEU A 235 -20.06 -23.58 11.45
C LEU A 235 -19.86 -24.77 10.51
N VAL A 236 -18.71 -24.82 9.85
CA VAL A 236 -18.38 -25.81 8.84
C VAL A 236 -17.55 -26.92 9.48
N THR A 237 -18.14 -28.11 9.59
CA THR A 237 -17.46 -29.32 10.04
C THR A 237 -17.13 -30.24 8.86
N GLY A 238 -16.46 -31.36 9.11
CA GLY A 238 -16.06 -32.32 8.08
C GLY A 238 -14.81 -31.94 7.29
N ARG A 239 -14.19 -30.77 7.56
CA ARG A 239 -12.92 -30.33 6.92
C ARG A 239 -11.83 -30.05 7.95
N ARG A 240 -10.66 -30.69 7.76
CA ARG A 240 -9.44 -30.36 8.51
C ARG A 240 -8.65 -29.29 7.76
N VAL A 241 -8.52 -28.09 8.33
CA VAL A 241 -7.83 -26.96 7.67
C VAL A 241 -6.58 -26.59 8.45
N PRO A 242 -5.37 -26.89 7.96
CA PRO A 242 -4.14 -26.36 8.53
C PRO A 242 -4.13 -24.84 8.44
N ILE A 243 -3.72 -24.15 9.50
CA ILE A 243 -3.68 -22.69 9.54
C ILE A 243 -2.25 -22.16 9.67
N GLN A 244 -2.03 -20.99 9.07
CA GLN A 244 -0.83 -20.19 9.20
C GLN A 244 -1.19 -18.87 9.86
N LEU A 245 -0.30 -18.43 10.75
CA LEU A 245 -0.44 -17.20 11.49
C LEU A 245 0.52 -16.17 10.90
N THR A 246 0.00 -15.00 10.55
CA THR A 246 0.80 -13.87 10.07
C THR A 246 0.51 -12.65 10.94
N LEU A 247 1.57 -11.98 11.41
CA LEU A 247 1.42 -10.73 12.16
C LEU A 247 1.32 -9.56 11.18
N VAL A 248 0.27 -8.76 11.30
CA VAL A 248 0.02 -7.58 10.46
C VAL A 248 -0.25 -6.37 11.35
N TYR A 249 -0.06 -5.16 10.83
CA TYR A 249 -0.47 -3.93 11.51
C TYR A 249 -1.95 -3.66 11.26
N GLU A 250 -2.59 -3.03 12.24
CA GLU A 250 -3.90 -2.41 12.03
C GLU A 250 -3.76 -1.26 11.02
N THR A 251 -4.57 -1.30 9.97
CA THR A 251 -4.65 -0.28 8.94
C THR A 251 -6.06 0.27 8.91
N ASP A 252 -6.18 1.61 8.80
CA ASP A 252 -7.46 2.32 8.68
C ASP A 252 -8.08 2.08 7.29
N HIS A 253 -8.47 0.84 7.02
CA HIS A 253 -9.19 0.41 5.81
C HIS A 253 -8.36 0.14 4.54
N ARG A 254 -7.05 -0.03 4.68
CA ARG A 254 -6.16 -0.60 3.64
C ARG A 254 -5.88 -2.07 3.90
N ALA A 255 -5.35 -2.81 2.92
CA ALA A 255 -4.84 -4.16 3.15
C ALA A 255 -3.92 -4.19 4.38
N PRO A 256 -4.06 -5.20 5.26
CA PRO A 256 -3.24 -5.30 6.46
C PRO A 256 -1.76 -5.32 6.09
N LEU A 257 -0.98 -4.41 6.69
CA LEU A 257 0.44 -4.30 6.38
C LEU A 257 1.21 -5.36 7.17
N LYS A 258 1.80 -6.33 6.48
CA LYS A 258 2.59 -7.40 7.11
C LYS A 258 3.76 -6.81 7.90
N VAL A 259 3.93 -7.28 9.14
CA VAL A 259 5.08 -6.90 9.97
C VAL A 259 6.36 -7.47 9.35
N LEU A 260 7.37 -6.62 9.12
CA LEU A 260 8.60 -7.04 8.41
C LEU A 260 9.31 -8.22 9.11
N LYS A 261 9.37 -8.18 10.45
CA LYS A 261 9.97 -9.22 11.29
C LYS A 261 8.89 -10.16 11.81
N GLN A 262 8.64 -11.27 11.12
CA GLN A 262 7.64 -12.26 11.53
C GLN A 262 8.15 -13.22 12.61
N ASP A 263 9.46 -13.30 12.84
CA ASP A 263 10.10 -14.13 13.86
C ASP A 263 9.76 -13.71 15.30
N ILE A 264 9.24 -12.50 15.48
CA ILE A 264 8.71 -12.01 16.76
C ILE A 264 7.37 -12.65 17.12
N LEU A 265 6.63 -13.21 16.14
CA LEU A 265 5.40 -13.96 16.38
C LEU A 265 5.75 -15.41 16.72
N ARG A 266 5.31 -15.86 17.90
CA ARG A 266 5.45 -17.26 18.33
C ARG A 266 4.08 -17.90 18.51
N SER A 267 3.82 -18.96 17.77
CA SER A 267 2.72 -19.87 18.05
C SER A 267 3.06 -20.72 19.28
N LEU A 268 2.12 -20.82 20.22
CA LEU A 268 2.24 -21.67 21.40
C LEU A 268 1.31 -22.88 21.25
N GLY A 269 1.76 -24.05 21.71
CA GLY A 269 1.03 -25.32 21.55
C GLY A 269 1.60 -26.20 20.44
N ALA A 270 0.72 -26.94 19.74
CA ALA A 270 1.14 -27.87 18.69
C ALA A 270 1.82 -27.13 17.53
N PRO A 271 2.91 -27.68 16.95
CA PRO A 271 3.69 -27.02 15.90
C PRO A 271 2.93 -26.83 14.58
N ARG A 272 1.80 -27.52 14.40
CA ARG A 272 0.89 -27.36 13.26
C ARG A 272 -0.53 -27.20 13.78
N GLN A 273 -0.95 -25.96 13.95
CA GLN A 273 -2.34 -25.67 14.32
C GLN A 273 -3.25 -25.94 13.12
N CYS A 274 -4.42 -26.50 13.40
CA CYS A 274 -5.42 -26.82 12.38
C CYS A 274 -6.82 -26.58 12.96
N ILE A 275 -7.73 -26.10 12.13
CA ILE A 275 -9.18 -26.18 12.37
C ILE A 275 -9.57 -27.65 12.35
N ASP A 276 -10.18 -28.10 13.45
CA ASP A 276 -10.53 -29.50 13.64
C ASP A 276 -11.69 -29.93 12.75
N GLN A 277 -11.61 -31.16 12.25
CA GLN A 277 -12.61 -31.69 11.33
C GLN A 277 -13.96 -31.95 12.02
N ALA A 278 -13.98 -32.37 13.27
CA ALA A 278 -15.21 -32.70 13.97
C ALA A 278 -15.93 -31.44 14.45
N THR A 279 -15.18 -30.44 14.93
CA THR A 279 -15.77 -29.23 15.51
C THR A 279 -15.86 -28.05 14.55
N GLY A 280 -15.04 -27.98 13.50
CA GLY A 280 -14.94 -26.79 12.65
C GLY A 280 -14.25 -25.61 13.36
N GLN A 281 -13.57 -25.86 14.48
CA GLN A 281 -12.95 -24.83 15.32
C GLN A 281 -11.52 -25.19 15.72
N THR A 282 -10.75 -24.20 16.12
CA THR A 282 -9.46 -24.39 16.78
C THR A 282 -9.12 -23.24 17.71
N VAL A 283 -8.33 -23.53 18.74
CA VAL A 283 -7.82 -22.52 19.67
C VAL A 283 -6.43 -22.10 19.22
N VAL A 284 -6.31 -20.87 18.76
CA VAL A 284 -5.03 -20.26 18.37
C VAL A 284 -4.42 -19.61 19.61
N ARG A 285 -3.27 -20.11 20.02
CA ARG A 285 -2.45 -19.51 21.08
C ARG A 285 -1.20 -18.92 20.46
N PHE A 286 -0.97 -17.63 20.68
CA PHE A 286 0.17 -16.93 20.10
C PHE A 286 0.72 -15.90 21.07
N ARG A 287 1.95 -15.46 20.81
CA ARG A 287 2.64 -14.42 21.56
C ARG A 287 3.48 -13.59 20.61
N VAL A 288 3.58 -12.29 20.88
CA VAL A 288 4.57 -11.41 20.24
C VAL A 288 5.69 -11.16 21.24
N ASP A 289 6.86 -11.72 20.96
CA ASP A 289 8.01 -11.76 21.89
C ASP A 289 8.75 -10.43 21.96
N ASP A 290 8.83 -9.72 20.84
CA ASP A 290 9.51 -8.44 20.75
C ASP A 290 8.62 -7.32 20.21
N VAL A 291 8.72 -6.18 20.88
CA VAL A 291 8.11 -4.91 20.46
C VAL A 291 9.15 -3.83 20.64
N SER A 292 9.77 -3.46 19.53
CA SER A 292 10.77 -2.39 19.43
C SER A 292 10.13 -1.00 19.27
N LYS A 293 10.94 0.06 19.45
CA LYS A 293 10.54 1.44 19.10
C LYS A 293 10.13 1.58 17.62
N ASN A 294 10.61 0.68 16.75
CA ASN A 294 10.36 0.74 15.31
C ASN A 294 8.91 0.45 14.92
N HIS A 295 8.11 -0.15 15.81
CA HIS A 295 6.68 -0.36 15.57
C HIS A 295 5.86 0.91 15.84
N GLN A 296 6.46 1.99 16.36
CA GLN A 296 5.82 3.30 16.57
C GLN A 296 4.53 3.27 17.40
N GLY A 297 4.35 2.24 18.23
CA GLY A 297 3.13 2.05 19.02
C GLY A 297 1.90 1.63 18.19
N GLN A 298 2.08 1.21 16.94
CA GLN A 298 1.00 0.67 16.10
C GLN A 298 0.40 -0.59 16.74
N ASN A 299 -0.89 -0.78 16.49
CA ASN A 299 -1.60 -1.98 16.94
C ASN A 299 -1.29 -3.15 16.03
N PHE A 300 -1.19 -4.34 16.62
CA PHE A 300 -1.03 -5.58 15.89
C PHE A 300 -2.37 -6.25 15.70
N VAL A 301 -2.52 -6.90 14.56
CA VAL A 301 -3.62 -7.81 14.24
C VAL A 301 -2.99 -9.14 13.85
N LEU A 302 -3.59 -10.24 14.29
CA LEU A 302 -3.19 -11.56 13.84
C LEU A 302 -4.10 -11.99 12.69
N GLU A 303 -3.48 -12.24 11.54
CA GLU A 303 -4.13 -12.91 10.43
C GLU A 303 -4.03 -14.43 10.63
N VAL A 304 -5.18 -15.09 10.57
CA VAL A 304 -5.33 -16.54 10.60
C VAL A 304 -5.82 -16.97 9.22
N ALA A 305 -4.90 -17.49 8.41
CA ALA A 305 -5.18 -17.95 7.06
C ALA A 305 -5.04 -19.48 6.96
N PRO A 306 -5.64 -20.14 5.96
CA PRO A 306 -5.21 -21.49 5.57
C PRO A 306 -3.69 -21.49 5.33
N ALA A 307 -2.99 -22.53 5.77
CA ALA A 307 -1.53 -22.55 5.66
C ALA A 307 -1.09 -22.57 4.19
N ASP A 308 -0.31 -21.56 3.79
CA ASP A 308 0.24 -21.46 2.45
C ASP A 308 1.37 -22.48 2.30
N GLY A 309 1.05 -23.56 1.60
CA GLY A 309 2.03 -24.53 1.17
C GLY A 309 1.65 -25.03 -0.19
N LEU A 310 1.91 -24.23 -1.24
CA LEU A 310 1.87 -24.60 -2.67
C LEU A 310 0.58 -25.24 -3.22
N ASP A 311 -0.40 -25.51 -2.38
CA ASP A 311 -1.52 -26.35 -2.70
C ASP A 311 -2.78 -25.49 -2.75
N GLU A 312 -3.34 -25.38 -3.95
CA GLU A 312 -4.70 -24.94 -4.28
C GLU A 312 -5.78 -25.82 -3.60
N ARG A 313 -5.52 -26.37 -2.41
CA ARG A 313 -6.40 -27.26 -1.64
C ARG A 313 -7.49 -26.51 -0.89
N PHE A 314 -7.24 -25.24 -0.55
CA PHE A 314 -8.20 -24.39 0.17
C PHE A 314 -8.44 -23.04 -0.52
N PRO A 315 -8.67 -23.00 -1.85
CA PRO A 315 -8.86 -21.74 -2.57
C PRO A 315 -10.21 -21.09 -2.20
N ASP A 316 -11.12 -21.86 -1.63
CA ASP A 316 -12.47 -21.48 -1.25
C ASP A 316 -12.58 -20.94 0.19
N ILE A 317 -11.45 -20.83 0.91
CA ILE A 317 -11.40 -20.36 2.31
C ILE A 317 -10.65 -19.02 2.39
N GLY A 318 -11.33 -17.97 2.85
CA GLY A 318 -10.73 -16.66 3.14
C GLY A 318 -10.11 -16.57 4.55
N PRO A 319 -9.12 -15.69 4.76
CA PRO A 319 -8.48 -15.50 6.07
C PRO A 319 -9.41 -14.80 7.06
N GLY A 320 -9.08 -14.94 8.34
CA GLY A 320 -9.70 -14.24 9.47
C GLY A 320 -8.71 -13.33 10.17
N TYR A 321 -9.21 -12.29 10.82
CA TYR A 321 -8.37 -11.32 11.55
C TYR A 321 -8.85 -11.20 12.99
N THR A 322 -7.91 -11.18 13.93
CA THR A 322 -8.23 -10.86 15.33
C THR A 322 -8.59 -9.38 15.48
N PRO A 323 -9.26 -8.97 16.57
CA PRO A 323 -9.30 -7.57 16.93
C PRO A 323 -7.87 -7.02 17.14
N PRO A 324 -7.68 -5.69 17.04
CA PRO A 324 -6.37 -5.08 17.25
C PRO A 324 -5.91 -5.20 18.71
N VAL A 325 -4.59 -5.39 18.90
CA VAL A 325 -3.94 -5.43 20.22
C VAL A 325 -2.69 -4.55 20.24
N ASN A 326 -2.62 -3.66 21.22
CA ASN A 326 -1.47 -2.83 21.49
C ASN A 326 -0.48 -3.58 22.40
N ILE A 327 0.65 -4.00 21.86
CA ILE A 327 1.63 -4.78 22.62
C ILE A 327 2.74 -3.89 23.16
N ARG A 328 2.94 -3.89 24.48
CA ARG A 328 3.88 -3.02 25.19
C ARG A 328 4.98 -3.80 25.89
N SER A 329 6.17 -3.20 25.98
CA SER A 329 7.36 -3.88 26.48
C SER A 329 7.39 -4.09 28.00
N LYS A 330 6.79 -3.17 28.76
CA LYS A 330 6.77 -3.20 30.23
C LYS A 330 5.57 -2.42 30.74
N ARG A 331 4.85 -2.94 31.75
CA ARG A 331 3.93 -2.07 32.49
C ARG A 331 4.77 -1.12 33.33
N ASN A 332 4.63 0.18 33.10
CA ASN A 332 5.25 1.17 33.96
C ASN A 332 4.54 1.10 35.32
N LYS A 333 5.06 0.24 36.21
CA LYS A 333 4.55 0.04 37.56
C LYS A 333 4.84 1.33 38.31
N ARG A 334 3.95 2.32 38.15
CA ARG A 334 3.96 3.53 38.98
C ARG A 334 4.03 3.01 40.39
N HIS A 335 5.14 3.29 41.06
CA HIS A 335 5.29 3.02 42.47
C HIS A 335 4.16 3.82 43.11
N ARG A 336 2.99 3.18 43.36
CA ARG A 336 1.98 3.73 44.25
C ARG A 336 2.76 3.80 45.55
N SER A 337 3.30 4.97 45.83
CA SER A 337 3.81 5.35 47.12
C SER A 337 2.69 5.03 48.09
N SER A 338 2.79 3.87 48.73
CA SER A 338 2.04 3.46 49.90
C SER A 338 2.48 4.37 51.05
N GLY A 339 2.26 5.68 50.87
CA GLY A 339 2.22 6.64 51.93
C GLY A 339 0.91 6.38 52.66
N THR A 340 0.95 5.42 53.57
CA THR A 340 0.05 5.39 54.72
C THR A 340 0.14 6.78 55.36
N PRO A 341 -0.92 7.60 55.39
CA PRO A 341 -0.91 8.82 56.17
C PRO A 341 -0.75 8.40 57.63
N LYS A 342 0.43 8.65 58.20
CA LYS A 342 0.71 8.41 59.61
C LYS A 342 -0.23 9.31 60.42
N PRO A 343 -1.11 8.77 61.28
CA PRO A 343 -1.95 9.60 62.13
C PRO A 343 -1.05 10.27 63.18
N THR A 344 -0.89 11.59 63.07
CA THR A 344 -0.28 12.43 64.12
C THR A 344 -1.29 12.62 65.24
N THR A 345 -1.06 11.93 66.35
CA THR A 345 -1.67 12.19 67.65
C THR A 345 -1.21 13.56 68.18
N PRO A 346 -2.07 14.36 68.83
CA PRO A 346 -1.71 15.63 69.42
C PRO A 346 -1.10 15.43 70.81
N SER A 347 0.06 16.04 71.08
CA SER A 347 0.53 16.24 72.45
C SER A 347 1.02 17.68 72.60
N ALA A 348 0.32 18.43 73.44
CA ALA A 348 0.83 19.57 74.18
C ALA A 348 2.12 19.14 74.93
N THR A 349 3.11 19.99 75.25
CA THR A 349 3.00 21.13 76.17
C THR A 349 4.33 21.89 76.18
N ALA A 350 4.28 23.24 76.27
CA ALA A 350 5.24 24.18 76.90
C ALA A 350 6.68 24.29 76.31
N GLU A 351 7.39 25.42 76.29
CA GLU A 351 7.19 26.81 76.71
C GLU A 351 8.36 27.66 76.14
N PHE A 352 8.09 28.93 75.79
CA PHE A 352 8.91 30.15 75.92
C PHE A 352 10.46 30.04 76.04
N GLN A 353 11.29 30.69 75.21
CA GLN A 353 11.51 32.16 75.20
C GLN A 353 12.35 32.65 73.97
N PRO A 354 12.49 33.98 73.76
CA PRO A 354 12.64 34.62 72.45
C PRO A 354 14.00 35.29 72.16
N ASN A 355 14.07 35.88 70.95
CA ASN A 355 14.81 37.11 70.56
C ASN A 355 16.14 36.94 69.76
N PRO A 356 16.67 38.00 69.09
CA PRO A 356 16.62 38.14 67.63
C PRO A 356 18.00 38.51 66.99
N GLY A 357 18.06 38.57 65.66
CA GLY A 357 19.10 39.35 64.95
C GLY A 357 20.00 38.60 63.95
N PRO A 358 20.67 39.33 63.03
CA PRO A 358 20.57 39.07 61.59
C PRO A 358 21.98 38.94 60.92
N PRO A 359 22.17 39.24 59.63
CA PRO A 359 21.90 38.40 58.46
C PRO A 359 23.20 38.06 57.71
N GLU A 360 23.35 36.85 57.16
CA GLU A 360 24.50 36.55 56.29
C GLU A 360 24.07 36.08 54.88
N LEU A 361 24.29 37.03 53.98
CA LEU A 361 24.40 37.01 52.54
C LEU A 361 24.73 35.64 51.90
N TYR A 362 23.77 35.11 51.13
CA TYR A 362 24.09 34.29 49.96
C TYR A 362 23.21 34.71 48.77
N PRO A 363 23.79 34.93 47.59
CA PRO A 363 23.07 35.53 46.47
C PRO A 363 22.14 34.52 45.79
N ARG A 364 20.87 34.94 45.64
CA ARG A 364 19.91 34.38 44.69
C ARG A 364 20.45 34.57 43.26
N SER A 365 20.65 33.47 42.54
CA SER A 365 20.71 33.48 41.09
C SER A 365 19.29 33.64 40.55
N VAL A 366 18.93 34.90 40.27
CA VAL A 366 17.72 35.28 39.53
C VAL A 366 18.11 35.32 38.06
N GLY A 367 17.73 34.27 37.33
CA GLY A 367 17.83 34.26 35.86
C GLY A 367 16.78 35.21 35.28
N ASN A 368 17.19 36.46 35.02
CA ASN A 368 16.44 37.46 34.30
C ASN A 368 16.05 36.97 32.89
N LYS A 369 14.76 36.83 32.64
CA LYS A 369 14.19 36.90 31.29
C LYS A 369 13.87 38.36 30.99
N SER A 370 14.88 39.09 30.51
CA SER A 370 14.68 40.41 29.94
C SER A 370 14.03 40.27 28.57
N HIS A 371 12.88 40.91 28.40
CA HIS A 371 12.37 41.36 27.12
C HIS A 371 13.42 42.21 26.40
N SER A 372 13.79 41.82 25.18
CA SER A 372 14.34 42.70 24.16
C SER A 372 13.38 42.71 22.97
N GLN A 373 12.35 43.53 23.09
CA GLN A 373 11.59 44.09 21.97
C GLN A 373 12.39 45.26 21.38
N HIS A 374 12.28 45.42 20.06
CA HIS A 374 12.82 46.50 19.22
C HIS A 374 14.30 46.41 18.81
N GLN A 375 14.56 45.64 17.75
CA GLN A 375 15.46 46.09 16.69
C GLN A 375 15.00 45.52 15.33
N GLU A 376 13.94 46.12 14.79
CA GLU A 376 13.59 46.05 13.38
C GLU A 376 14.47 47.06 12.63
N GLY A 377 15.48 46.56 11.93
CA GLY A 377 16.33 47.39 11.09
C GLY A 377 17.49 46.57 10.54
N LEU A 378 17.41 46.27 9.24
CA LEU A 378 18.44 45.59 8.41
C LEU A 378 18.57 44.07 8.61
N ARG A 379 17.47 43.34 8.37
CA ARG A 379 17.36 41.88 8.50
C ARG A 379 17.36 41.15 7.14
N GLY A 380 18.37 41.43 6.30
CA GLY A 380 18.48 40.86 4.94
C GLY A 380 19.66 39.90 4.71
N VAL A 381 20.60 39.77 5.66
CA VAL A 381 21.86 39.04 5.42
C VAL A 381 21.93 37.70 6.17
N SER A 382 21.11 37.48 7.20
CA SER A 382 21.10 36.23 7.98
C SER A 382 20.52 35.02 7.23
N ASP A 383 19.69 35.23 6.22
CA ASP A 383 19.04 34.13 5.48
C ASP A 383 19.99 33.44 4.49
N VAL A 384 20.99 34.15 3.96
CA VAL A 384 21.95 33.57 3.01
C VAL A 384 22.83 32.51 3.69
N GLY A 385 23.18 32.72 4.96
CA GLY A 385 23.93 31.75 5.76
C GLY A 385 23.16 30.45 5.99
N LYS A 386 21.89 30.57 6.40
CA LYS A 386 20.99 29.44 6.62
C LYS A 386 20.73 28.66 5.34
N LEU A 387 20.52 29.35 4.22
CA LEU A 387 20.33 28.74 2.90
C LEU A 387 21.55 27.93 2.46
N ARG A 388 22.76 28.48 2.67
CA ARG A 388 24.01 27.80 2.33
C ARG A 388 24.22 26.55 3.18
N GLU A 389 23.85 26.60 4.46
CA GLU A 389 23.91 25.43 5.35
C GLU A 389 22.91 24.35 4.94
N ALA A 390 21.68 24.74 4.60
CA ALA A 390 20.66 23.84 4.09
C ALA A 390 21.11 23.13 2.79
N MET A 391 21.64 23.87 1.82
CA MET A 391 22.22 23.30 0.59
C MET A 391 23.35 22.30 0.89
N LYS A 392 24.25 22.62 1.82
CA LYS A 392 25.36 21.73 2.19
C LYS A 392 24.87 20.40 2.73
N GLY A 393 23.84 20.39 3.56
CA GLY A 393 23.35 19.13 4.13
C GLY A 393 22.55 18.29 3.13
N VAL A 394 21.87 18.91 2.15
CA VAL A 394 21.28 18.17 1.02
C VAL A 394 22.35 17.53 0.14
N ILE A 395 23.44 18.24 -0.14
CA ILE A 395 24.58 17.70 -0.90
C ILE A 395 25.22 16.54 -0.13
N SER A 396 25.50 16.72 1.16
CA SER A 396 26.07 15.68 2.03
C SER A 396 25.21 14.42 2.07
N TRP A 397 23.88 14.58 2.18
CA TRP A 397 22.96 13.45 2.10
C TRP A 397 23.00 12.75 0.74
N THR A 398 23.03 13.52 -0.36
CA THR A 398 23.13 12.97 -1.72
C THR A 398 24.43 12.19 -1.92
N GLU A 399 25.55 12.72 -1.43
CA GLU A 399 26.84 12.03 -1.43
C GLU A 399 26.78 10.73 -0.63
N GLU A 400 26.15 10.72 0.53
CA GLU A 400 25.96 9.50 1.32
C GLU A 400 25.08 8.48 0.60
N VAL A 401 24.03 8.90 -0.11
CA VAL A 401 23.20 7.99 -0.92
C VAL A 401 24.05 7.36 -2.03
N VAL A 402 24.75 8.18 -2.81
CA VAL A 402 25.56 7.69 -3.94
C VAL A 402 26.68 6.77 -3.44
N ASN A 403 27.42 7.20 -2.41
CA ASN A 403 28.53 6.43 -1.85
C ASN A 403 28.05 5.18 -1.10
N GLY A 404 26.86 5.22 -0.50
CA GLY A 404 26.25 4.11 0.22
C GLY A 404 25.69 3.03 -0.72
N LEU A 405 25.15 3.43 -1.88
CA LEU A 405 24.62 2.50 -2.88
C LEU A 405 25.73 1.80 -3.67
N HIS A 406 26.87 2.44 -3.92
CA HIS A 406 27.95 1.86 -4.72
C HIS A 406 28.50 0.51 -4.18
N PRO A 407 28.67 0.29 -2.87
CA PRO A 407 29.02 -1.01 -2.30
C PRO A 407 27.92 -2.07 -2.38
N LEU A 408 26.65 -1.70 -2.63
CA LEU A 408 25.50 -2.61 -2.68
C LEU A 408 25.36 -3.27 -4.06
N GLN A 409 26.44 -3.87 -4.51
CA GLN A 409 26.47 -4.70 -5.71
C GLN A 409 26.71 -6.15 -5.32
N TRP A 410 26.07 -7.07 -6.06
CA TRP A 410 26.36 -8.49 -5.93
C TRP A 410 27.80 -8.75 -6.36
N GLN A 411 28.62 -9.21 -5.42
CA GLN A 411 30.00 -9.60 -5.64
C GLN A 411 30.07 -11.11 -5.82
N HIS A 412 30.79 -11.55 -6.86
CA HIS A 412 31.12 -12.95 -7.03
C HIS A 412 32.16 -13.35 -5.97
N ILE A 413 31.79 -14.25 -5.06
CA ILE A 413 32.65 -14.68 -3.94
C ILE A 413 33.33 -16.03 -4.17
N GLY A 414 32.93 -16.76 -5.21
CA GLY A 414 33.49 -18.06 -5.56
C GLY A 414 32.42 -18.96 -6.17
N TYR A 415 32.69 -20.26 -6.19
CA TYR A 415 31.79 -21.27 -6.76
C TYR A 415 31.34 -22.25 -5.68
N ALA A 416 30.20 -22.90 -5.87
CA ALA A 416 29.80 -24.02 -5.03
C ALA A 416 30.86 -25.14 -5.08
N GLN A 417 30.95 -25.99 -4.06
CA GLN A 417 31.87 -27.13 -4.07
C GLN A 417 31.10 -28.42 -4.29
N PHE A 418 31.66 -29.31 -5.12
CA PHE A 418 31.21 -30.69 -5.23
C PHE A 418 31.61 -31.50 -3.98
N PRO A 419 31.03 -32.70 -3.76
CA PRO A 419 31.35 -33.54 -2.60
C PRO A 419 32.83 -33.94 -2.49
N ASP A 420 33.57 -33.91 -3.61
CA ASP A 420 35.00 -34.17 -3.67
C ASP A 420 35.87 -32.94 -3.30
N GLY A 421 35.24 -31.80 -3.01
CA GLY A 421 35.88 -30.53 -2.68
C GLY A 421 36.30 -29.69 -3.88
N SER A 422 36.05 -30.15 -5.11
CA SER A 422 36.34 -29.38 -6.33
C SER A 422 35.30 -28.28 -6.55
N ALA A 423 35.69 -27.18 -7.20
CA ALA A 423 34.81 -26.06 -7.47
C ALA A 423 33.86 -26.33 -8.66
N ASP A 424 32.56 -26.12 -8.46
CA ASP A 424 31.51 -26.20 -9.47
C ASP A 424 31.34 -24.87 -10.20
N TYR A 425 32.09 -24.70 -11.30
CA TYR A 425 32.05 -23.51 -12.13
C TYR A 425 30.67 -23.21 -12.76
N SER A 426 29.73 -24.16 -12.72
CA SER A 426 28.35 -23.94 -13.19
C SER A 426 27.48 -23.23 -12.15
N ARG A 427 27.96 -23.10 -10.90
CA ARG A 427 27.21 -22.53 -9.77
C ARG A 427 28.03 -21.46 -9.05
N PRO A 428 28.17 -20.25 -9.64
CA PRO A 428 28.78 -19.12 -8.96
C PRO A 428 27.96 -18.71 -7.74
N ASN A 429 28.64 -18.51 -6.61
CA ASN A 429 28.12 -17.93 -5.40
C ASN A 429 28.29 -16.41 -5.45
N TYR A 430 27.19 -15.71 -5.20
CA TYR A 430 27.18 -14.25 -5.08
C TYR A 430 26.88 -13.86 -3.64
N SER A 431 27.50 -12.78 -3.18
CA SER A 431 27.20 -12.17 -1.90
C SER A 431 27.15 -10.66 -2.05
N MET A 432 26.40 -10.01 -1.18
CA MET A 432 26.32 -8.56 -1.11
C MET A 432 26.51 -8.14 0.35
N SER A 433 27.17 -7.01 0.57
CA SER A 433 27.21 -6.39 1.90
C SER A 433 25.79 -6.08 2.39
N ASN A 434 25.53 -6.22 3.68
CA ASN A 434 24.18 -6.06 4.25
C ASN A 434 23.55 -4.69 3.87
N PRO A 435 22.54 -4.65 2.99
CA PRO A 435 21.98 -3.40 2.49
C PRO A 435 21.22 -2.62 3.57
N ASN A 436 20.69 -3.32 4.58
CA ASN A 436 19.87 -2.71 5.61
C ASN A 436 20.64 -1.68 6.45
N ALA A 437 21.94 -1.88 6.65
CA ALA A 437 22.77 -0.94 7.40
C ALA A 437 22.93 0.39 6.65
N CYS A 438 23.22 0.31 5.34
CA CYS A 438 23.31 1.49 4.48
C CYS A 438 21.96 2.21 4.35
N ILE A 439 20.88 1.47 4.07
CA ILE A 439 19.53 2.02 3.94
C ILE A 439 19.11 2.72 5.23
N SER A 440 19.34 2.10 6.40
CA SER A 440 19.00 2.71 7.69
C SER A 440 19.77 4.00 7.95
N LYS A 441 21.05 4.07 7.56
CA LYS A 441 21.87 5.28 7.68
C LYS A 441 21.33 6.41 6.80
N ILE A 442 21.03 6.13 5.54
CA ILE A 442 20.45 7.10 4.59
C ILE A 442 19.11 7.65 5.10
N LEU A 443 18.23 6.76 5.60
CA LEU A 443 16.93 7.14 6.11
C LEU A 443 17.02 7.98 7.39
N SER A 444 17.92 7.62 8.31
CA SER A 444 18.18 8.40 9.52
C SER A 444 18.68 9.80 9.17
N MET A 445 19.69 9.94 8.30
CA MET A 445 20.19 11.24 7.84
C MET A 445 19.10 12.11 7.19
N TYR A 446 18.28 11.50 6.34
CA TYR A 446 17.14 12.19 5.72
C TYR A 446 16.18 12.74 6.78
N SER A 447 15.78 11.88 7.73
CA SER A 447 14.78 12.24 8.75
C SER A 447 15.28 13.24 9.78
N GLU A 448 16.56 13.19 10.15
CA GLU A 448 17.14 14.00 11.23
C GLU A 448 17.66 15.35 10.75
N THR A 449 18.10 15.46 9.49
CA THR A 449 18.77 16.68 9.02
C THR A 449 18.27 17.17 7.66
N THR A 450 18.21 16.31 6.65
CA THR A 450 17.95 16.72 5.26
C THR A 450 16.53 17.23 5.06
N ARG A 451 15.55 16.63 5.74
CA ARG A 451 14.14 17.03 5.65
C ARG A 451 13.94 18.51 6.01
N ASP A 452 14.49 18.93 7.13
CA ASP A 452 14.34 20.31 7.61
C ASP A 452 15.06 21.30 6.69
N GLN A 453 16.23 20.91 6.17
CA GLN A 453 17.00 21.69 5.21
C GLN A 453 16.25 21.87 3.87
N LEU A 454 15.57 20.82 3.39
CA LEU A 454 14.71 20.92 2.20
C LEU A 454 13.52 21.86 2.42
N GLN A 455 12.94 21.87 3.62
CA GLN A 455 11.87 22.82 3.98
C GLN A 455 12.37 24.26 4.03
N ASP A 456 13.58 24.49 4.55
CA ASP A 456 14.22 25.80 4.56
C ASP A 456 14.50 26.30 3.13
N LEU A 457 14.97 25.41 2.25
CA LEU A 457 15.20 25.71 0.84
C LEU A 457 13.89 26.07 0.12
N LEU A 458 12.85 25.27 0.32
CA LEU A 458 11.53 25.52 -0.28
C LEU A 458 10.98 26.88 0.16
N SER A 459 11.04 27.17 1.46
CA SER A 459 10.59 28.45 2.03
C SER A 459 11.35 29.63 1.43
N ALA A 460 12.66 29.49 1.21
CA ALA A 460 13.48 30.54 0.58
C ALA A 460 13.12 30.78 -0.90
N VAL A 461 12.82 29.70 -1.65
CA VAL A 461 12.37 29.80 -3.05
C VAL A 461 11.02 30.51 -3.14
N GLU A 462 10.06 30.13 -2.30
CA GLU A 462 8.74 30.77 -2.25
C GLU A 462 8.83 32.26 -1.90
N ASN A 463 9.70 32.62 -0.96
CA ASN A 463 9.91 34.02 -0.57
C ASN A 463 10.53 34.84 -1.71
N THR A 464 11.47 34.26 -2.46
CA THR A 464 12.09 34.90 -3.63
C THR A 464 11.05 35.13 -4.73
N GLN A 465 10.15 34.18 -4.96
CA GLN A 465 9.10 34.28 -5.96
C GLN A 465 8.07 35.37 -5.62
N LYS A 466 7.70 35.51 -4.34
CA LYS A 466 6.80 36.58 -3.85
C LYS A 466 7.41 37.98 -3.98
N GLN A 467 8.73 38.12 -3.76
CA GLN A 467 9.41 39.40 -3.94
C GLN A 467 9.46 39.84 -5.41
N GLY A 468 9.64 38.90 -6.34
CA GLY A 468 9.61 39.18 -7.78
C GLY A 468 8.25 39.70 -8.28
N GLN A 469 7.13 39.19 -7.74
CA GLN A 469 5.79 39.64 -8.15
C GLN A 469 5.41 41.03 -7.62
N THR A 470 6.01 41.48 -6.51
CA THR A 470 5.63 42.77 -5.88
C THR A 470 6.31 43.96 -6.58
N GLN A 471 7.35 43.73 -7.39
CA GLN A 471 8.14 44.81 -8.00
C GLN A 471 7.63 45.28 -9.37
N GLU A 472 6.64 44.61 -9.99
CA GLU A 472 6.14 44.95 -11.33
C GLU A 472 4.89 45.84 -11.37
N VAL A 473 4.27 46.20 -10.24
CA VAL A 473 3.05 47.04 -10.23
C VAL A 473 3.32 48.42 -9.63
N ASN A 474 4.16 49.21 -10.31
CA ASN A 474 4.08 50.67 -10.16
C ASN A 474 4.39 51.43 -11.46
N PRO A 475 3.49 51.40 -12.47
CA PRO A 475 3.55 52.30 -13.60
C PRO A 475 2.74 53.57 -13.28
N GLY A 476 3.34 54.59 -12.67
CA GLY A 476 2.62 55.85 -12.52
C GLY A 476 3.24 56.88 -11.58
N GLY A 477 4.13 57.72 -12.11
CA GLY A 477 4.58 58.89 -11.36
C GLY A 477 5.74 59.66 -11.97
N GLY A 478 5.69 59.98 -13.26
CA GLY A 478 6.75 60.73 -13.94
C GLY A 478 6.21 61.57 -15.09
N SER A 479 5.40 62.59 -14.75
CA SER A 479 5.00 63.64 -15.68
C SER A 479 6.21 64.56 -15.95
N ALA A 480 6.83 64.43 -17.11
CA ALA A 480 7.69 65.46 -17.68
C ALA A 480 7.44 65.55 -19.18
N ARG A 481 6.66 66.57 -19.54
CA ARG A 481 6.37 67.02 -20.89
C ARG A 481 7.67 67.36 -21.63
N TYR A 482 7.94 66.72 -22.76
CA TYR A 482 8.61 67.37 -23.89
C TYR A 482 8.00 66.89 -25.22
N ALA A 483 7.74 67.89 -26.06
CA ALA A 483 7.02 67.83 -27.32
C ALA A 483 7.89 67.25 -28.46
N PRO A 484 7.29 66.96 -29.64
CA PRO A 484 7.91 66.19 -30.70
C PRO A 484 8.62 67.07 -31.73
N MET A 485 9.78 66.62 -32.22
CA MET A 485 10.35 67.08 -33.48
C MET A 485 10.98 65.91 -34.24
N MET A 486 10.36 65.56 -35.37
CA MET A 486 10.99 65.03 -36.59
C MET A 486 11.83 66.16 -37.24
N PRO A 487 12.90 65.90 -38.02
CA PRO A 487 12.84 65.33 -39.38
C PRO A 487 14.01 64.35 -39.72
N SER A 488 13.77 63.29 -40.51
CA SER A 488 13.83 63.18 -41.99
C SER A 488 15.22 62.85 -42.59
N VAL A 489 15.17 61.90 -43.54
CA VAL A 489 16.08 61.52 -44.64
C VAL A 489 17.46 60.89 -44.34
N GLY A 490 17.66 59.70 -44.91
CA GLY A 490 18.98 59.11 -45.15
C GLY A 490 18.87 57.74 -45.83
N ALA A 491 18.84 57.75 -47.16
CA ALA A 491 18.96 56.58 -48.03
C ALA A 491 20.37 55.95 -47.93
N GLY A 492 20.47 54.64 -48.14
CA GLY A 492 21.77 53.96 -48.28
C GLY A 492 21.65 52.43 -48.28
N ASP A 493 21.42 51.88 -49.48
CA ASP A 493 22.01 50.67 -50.06
C ASP A 493 22.42 49.45 -49.19
N ASN A 494 21.78 48.32 -49.51
CA ASN A 494 22.25 46.93 -49.42
C ASN A 494 23.64 46.75 -50.09
N PRO A 495 24.46 45.69 -49.81
CA PRO A 495 23.98 44.30 -49.76
C PRO A 495 24.74 43.29 -48.84
N ALA A 496 24.15 42.09 -48.77
CA ALA A 496 24.77 40.76 -48.68
C ALA A 496 25.86 40.49 -47.62
N ASP A 497 25.55 39.63 -46.65
CA ASP A 497 26.18 38.30 -46.55
C ASP A 497 25.58 37.49 -45.40
N ALA A 498 25.00 36.34 -45.74
CA ALA A 498 24.51 35.33 -44.80
C ALA A 498 25.57 34.22 -44.67
N PRO A 499 26.01 33.85 -43.46
CA PRO A 499 26.80 32.64 -43.26
C PRO A 499 25.90 31.40 -43.11
N PRO A 500 26.33 30.22 -43.64
CA PRO A 500 25.48 29.04 -43.73
C PRO A 500 25.36 28.26 -42.42
N ALA A 501 24.22 27.59 -42.29
CA ALA A 501 23.87 26.67 -41.21
C ALA A 501 24.87 25.51 -41.08
N ALA A 502 25.43 25.36 -39.88
CA ALA A 502 26.22 24.20 -39.49
C ALA A 502 25.30 22.97 -39.34
N THR A 503 25.52 21.96 -40.16
CA THR A 503 24.90 20.64 -40.07
C THR A 503 25.63 19.84 -39.00
N THR A 504 25.04 19.72 -37.82
CA THR A 504 25.53 18.85 -36.75
C THR A 504 25.27 17.38 -37.13
N ARG A 505 26.30 16.70 -37.64
CA ARG A 505 26.30 15.24 -37.85
C ARG A 505 26.33 14.54 -36.49
N HIS A 506 25.32 13.73 -36.22
CA HIS A 506 25.32 12.71 -35.17
C HIS A 506 26.44 11.69 -35.41
N PRO A 507 27.21 11.28 -34.40
CA PRO A 507 28.10 10.13 -34.49
C PRO A 507 27.30 8.84 -34.37
N GLU A 508 27.50 7.92 -35.31
CA GLU A 508 26.99 6.55 -35.26
C GLU A 508 27.53 5.77 -34.05
N PRO A 509 26.73 4.91 -33.43
CA PRO A 509 27.21 4.01 -32.39
C PRO A 509 27.93 2.80 -33.00
N TYR A 510 29.15 2.56 -32.51
CA TYR A 510 29.94 1.35 -32.74
C TYR A 510 29.10 0.09 -32.45
N GLY A 511 28.88 -0.72 -33.49
CA GLY A 511 28.37 -2.08 -33.37
C GLY A 511 29.45 -2.99 -32.77
N TYR A 512 29.22 -3.47 -31.55
CA TYR A 512 29.93 -4.61 -31.01
C TYR A 512 29.21 -5.89 -31.44
N ASP A 513 29.86 -6.64 -32.30
CA ASP A 513 29.47 -7.98 -32.74
C ASP A 513 29.79 -8.98 -31.61
N MET A 514 28.78 -9.33 -30.82
CA MET A 514 28.85 -10.41 -29.83
C MET A 514 28.51 -11.72 -30.54
N HIS A 515 29.55 -12.49 -30.86
CA HIS A 515 29.42 -13.89 -31.25
C HIS A 515 28.59 -14.67 -30.22
N GLN A 516 27.40 -15.11 -30.62
CA GLN A 516 26.62 -16.10 -29.87
C GLN A 516 27.34 -17.46 -29.87
N PRO A 517 27.55 -18.11 -28.72
CA PRO A 517 27.91 -19.52 -28.70
C PRO A 517 26.69 -20.38 -29.06
N VAL A 518 26.89 -21.22 -30.06
CA VAL A 518 25.97 -22.26 -30.53
C VAL A 518 25.59 -23.20 -29.36
N PRO A 519 24.29 -23.52 -29.15
CA PRO A 519 23.89 -24.49 -28.14
C PRO A 519 24.33 -25.92 -28.53
N PRO A 520 24.79 -26.77 -27.59
CA PRO A 520 25.09 -28.16 -27.89
C PRO A 520 23.82 -28.92 -28.27
N GLN A 521 23.93 -29.67 -29.35
CA GLN A 521 22.89 -30.54 -29.88
C GLN A 521 22.53 -31.64 -28.87
N HIS A 522 21.23 -31.93 -28.82
CA HIS A 522 20.61 -33.04 -28.11
C HIS A 522 21.32 -34.38 -28.39
N MET A 523 21.76 -35.06 -27.34
CA MET A 523 22.07 -36.48 -27.36
C MET A 523 20.87 -37.29 -26.82
N PRO A 524 20.49 -38.40 -27.46
CA PRO A 524 19.39 -39.24 -27.00
C PRO A 524 19.86 -40.19 -25.90
N TYR A 525 19.23 -40.13 -24.71
CA TYR A 525 19.44 -41.14 -23.67
C TYR A 525 18.56 -42.36 -23.95
N THR A 526 19.24 -43.46 -24.24
CA THR A 526 18.70 -44.82 -24.26
C THR A 526 18.64 -45.43 -22.86
N ASN A 527 17.50 -46.05 -22.55
CA ASN A 527 17.24 -47.24 -21.75
C ASN A 527 17.87 -47.44 -20.35
N ALA A 528 16.97 -47.79 -19.43
CA ALA A 528 17.17 -48.27 -18.06
C ALA A 528 18.12 -49.49 -17.95
N PRO A 529 18.55 -49.83 -16.71
CA PRO A 529 17.85 -50.94 -16.06
C PRO A 529 17.61 -50.84 -14.54
N THR A 530 16.54 -51.54 -14.20
CA THR A 530 16.01 -52.17 -12.99
C THR A 530 16.96 -52.56 -11.83
N HIS A 531 16.33 -52.68 -10.65
CA HIS A 531 16.69 -53.43 -9.43
C HIS A 531 17.70 -52.83 -8.45
N LEU A 532 17.21 -52.42 -7.27
CA LEU A 532 17.63 -52.99 -5.96
C LEU A 532 16.68 -52.50 -4.85
N SER A 533 15.87 -53.44 -4.37
CA SER A 533 15.04 -53.35 -3.17
C SER A 533 15.83 -53.91 -1.99
N GLU A 534 16.17 -53.07 -1.01
CA GLU A 534 16.67 -53.53 0.30
C GLU A 534 15.53 -53.58 1.33
N PRO A 535 15.47 -54.64 2.17
CA PRO A 535 14.43 -54.81 3.18
C PRO A 535 14.81 -54.16 4.52
N TYR A 536 13.88 -53.39 5.10
CA TYR A 536 13.95 -52.96 6.50
C TYR A 536 13.64 -54.12 7.46
N PRO A 537 14.42 -54.31 8.55
CA PRO A 537 14.14 -55.32 9.56
C PRO A 537 13.07 -54.86 10.56
N GLY A 538 12.25 -55.82 10.98
CA GLY A 538 10.98 -55.62 11.67
C GLY A 538 11.05 -55.02 13.08
N ARG A 539 10.01 -54.23 13.40
CA ARG A 539 9.61 -53.90 14.77
C ARG A 539 8.59 -54.91 15.27
N ARG A 540 8.91 -55.55 16.40
CA ARG A 540 8.00 -56.37 17.20
C ARG A 540 6.86 -55.50 17.79
N PRO A 541 5.62 -56.01 17.89
CA PRO A 541 4.61 -55.44 18.76
C PRO A 541 4.83 -55.85 20.23
N PRO A 542 4.41 -55.02 21.22
CA PRO A 542 4.45 -55.39 22.63
C PRO A 542 3.32 -56.38 23.00
N PRO A 543 3.47 -57.14 24.10
CA PRO A 543 2.53 -58.18 24.48
C PRO A 543 1.22 -57.60 25.03
N GLN A 544 0.12 -58.24 24.64
CA GLN A 544 -1.18 -58.09 25.29
C GLN A 544 -1.08 -58.58 26.74
N ALA A 545 -1.44 -57.72 27.68
CA ALA A 545 -1.76 -58.14 29.04
C ALA A 545 -3.20 -58.67 29.05
N ALA A 546 -3.37 -59.92 29.47
CA ALA A 546 -4.63 -60.44 29.95
C ALA A 546 -4.87 -59.89 31.36
N TYR A 547 -5.99 -59.19 31.55
CA TYR A 547 -6.90 -59.27 32.71
C TYR A 547 -8.18 -58.51 32.39
#